data_AF-A0A0C3P2C6-F1
#
_entry.id   AF-A0A0C3P2C6-F1
#
_cell.length_a   1.000
_cell.length_b   1.000
_cell.length_c   1.000
_cell.angle_alpha   90.00
_cell.angle_beta   90.00
_cell.angle_gamma   90.00
#
_symmetry.space_group_name_H-M   'P 1'
#
loop_
_entity.id
_entity.type
_entity.pdbx_description
1 polymer ?
#
loop_
_entity_poly.entity_id
_entity_poly.type
_entity_poly.pdbx_seq_one_letter_code
_entity_poly.pdbx_strand_id
1 'polypeptide(L)'
;MLFGFLYSLYFLGAAVLAAPSRAPEIRLIVNPPVTNPTAFTVWVVGNRYNVTWDITQLPPLANITNDVGRIVLGQFNGDGEKLYTDDPLANGFFITDASQEITCPDVDDGNYIIVCEGQLSAYFGRFYTEKASSIRHR
;
A
#
# COMPACT_ATOMS: atom_id res chain seq x y z
N MET A 1 64.74 37.22 -41.50
CA MET A 1 64.47 36.94 -40.08
C MET A 1 63.49 37.99 -39.59
N LEU A 2 62.49 37.58 -38.81
CA LEU A 2 61.57 38.42 -38.05
C LEU A 2 60.35 39.00 -38.81
N PHE A 3 59.18 38.36 -38.68
CA PHE A 3 58.04 38.95 -37.97
C PHE A 3 56.98 37.86 -37.69
N GLY A 4 56.67 37.69 -36.42
CA GLY A 4 55.93 36.55 -35.88
C GLY A 4 54.47 36.51 -36.31
N PHE A 5 53.99 35.27 -36.44
CA PHE A 5 52.59 34.92 -36.61
C PHE A 5 51.71 35.62 -35.56
N LEU A 6 50.84 36.51 -36.01
CA LEU A 6 49.75 37.09 -35.24
C LEU A 6 48.72 35.97 -34.96
N TYR A 7 48.89 35.28 -33.82
CA TYR A 7 47.84 34.47 -33.23
C TYR A 7 47.21 35.24 -32.08
N SER A 8 45.95 34.92 -31.78
CA SER A 8 45.16 35.39 -30.62
C SER A 8 44.39 36.68 -30.91
N LEU A 9 43.07 36.79 -30.73
CA LEU A 9 42.19 36.15 -29.75
C LEU A 9 40.75 36.28 -30.30
N TYR A 10 40.05 35.17 -30.58
CA TYR A 10 38.58 35.18 -30.74
C TYR A 10 38.02 33.99 -29.95
N PHE A 11 37.95 34.16 -28.64
CA PHE A 11 37.23 33.22 -27.77
C PHE A 11 35.81 33.75 -27.62
N LEU A 12 34.89 33.27 -28.47
CA LEU A 12 33.46 33.46 -28.25
C LEU A 12 33.08 32.69 -26.99
N GLY A 13 32.80 33.39 -25.90
CA GLY A 13 32.21 32.80 -24.70
C GLY A 13 30.78 32.38 -24.98
N ALA A 14 30.55 31.10 -25.26
CA ALA A 14 29.20 30.54 -25.24
C ALA A 14 28.75 30.43 -23.77
N ALA A 15 27.86 31.34 -23.34
CA ALA A 15 27.17 31.18 -22.08
C ALA A 15 26.18 30.01 -22.22
N VAL A 16 26.59 28.83 -21.76
CA VAL A 16 25.67 27.70 -21.58
C VAL A 16 24.75 28.07 -20.41
N LEU A 17 23.53 28.51 -20.72
CA LEU A 17 22.45 28.57 -19.74
C LEU A 17 22.10 27.12 -19.36
N ALA A 18 22.71 26.63 -18.28
CA ALA A 18 22.29 25.38 -17.66
C ALA A 18 20.86 25.56 -17.14
N ALA A 19 19.88 25.04 -17.87
CA ALA A 19 18.53 24.92 -17.36
C ALA A 19 18.56 24.02 -16.11
N PRO A 20 17.88 24.36 -15.01
CA PRO A 20 17.81 23.48 -13.85
C PRO A 20 17.16 22.17 -14.28
N SER A 21 17.93 21.07 -14.26
CA SER A 21 17.37 19.73 -14.43
C SER A 21 16.46 19.47 -13.25
N ARG A 22 15.14 19.36 -13.49
CA ARG A 22 14.18 18.92 -12.48
C ARG A 22 14.70 17.61 -11.88
N ALA A 23 14.97 17.62 -10.57
CA ALA A 23 15.41 16.42 -9.87
C ALA A 23 14.41 15.28 -10.12
N PRO A 24 14.87 14.03 -10.29
CA PRO A 24 13.98 12.90 -10.51
C PRO A 24 12.97 12.80 -9.36
N GLU A 25 11.69 12.74 -9.71
CA GLU A 25 10.61 12.50 -8.75
C GLU A 25 10.71 11.03 -8.31
N ILE A 26 11.14 10.81 -7.07
CA ILE A 26 11.27 9.45 -6.52
C ILE A 26 9.86 8.92 -6.24
N ARG A 27 9.51 7.84 -6.92
CA ARG A 27 8.23 7.14 -6.80
C ARG A 27 8.48 5.71 -6.30
N LEU A 28 7.84 5.36 -5.20
CA LEU A 28 8.05 4.12 -4.45
C LEU A 28 6.74 3.34 -4.31
N ILE A 29 6.86 2.03 -4.47
CA ILE A 29 5.83 1.09 -4.03
C ILE A 29 6.10 0.82 -2.56
N VAL A 30 5.15 1.16 -1.70
CA VAL A 30 5.27 0.96 -0.26
C VAL A 30 4.60 -0.32 0.16
N ASN A 31 5.15 -1.00 1.17
CA ASN A 31 4.51 -2.18 1.73
C ASN A 31 4.26 -2.14 3.28
N PRO A 32 3.40 -1.24 3.83
CA PRO A 32 3.11 -1.17 5.27
C PRO A 32 2.53 -2.47 5.86
N PRO A 33 3.03 -2.97 7.00
CA PRO A 33 2.50 -4.19 7.60
C PRO A 33 1.12 -3.96 8.23
N VAL A 34 0.17 -4.86 7.96
CA VAL A 34 -1.13 -4.89 8.66
C VAL A 34 -0.89 -5.27 10.12
N THR A 35 -1.46 -4.48 11.03
CA THR A 35 -1.36 -4.64 12.49
C THR A 35 -2.64 -5.18 13.11
N ASN A 36 -3.79 -4.96 12.48
CA ASN A 36 -5.06 -5.56 12.85
C ASN A 36 -5.86 -5.91 11.57
N PRO A 37 -6.48 -7.10 11.48
CA PRO A 37 -6.56 -8.12 12.52
C PRO A 37 -5.27 -8.92 12.72
N THR A 38 -5.16 -9.56 13.88
CA THR A 38 -4.09 -10.50 14.24
C THR A 38 -4.61 -11.93 14.22
N ALA A 39 -3.71 -12.92 14.19
CA ALA A 39 -4.09 -14.33 14.19
C ALA A 39 -4.99 -14.75 15.38
N PHE A 40 -5.10 -13.95 16.45
CA PHE A 40 -5.97 -14.23 17.60
C PHE A 40 -7.27 -13.42 17.58
N THR A 41 -7.46 -12.57 16.57
CA THR A 41 -8.64 -11.74 16.41
C THR A 41 -9.80 -12.61 15.89
N VAL A 42 -10.96 -12.50 16.54
CA VAL A 42 -12.22 -13.11 16.11
C VAL A 42 -13.17 -12.01 15.68
N TRP A 43 -13.74 -12.13 14.48
CA TRP A 43 -14.75 -11.21 13.97
C TRP A 43 -16.11 -11.87 13.89
N VAL A 44 -17.10 -11.17 14.43
CA VAL A 44 -18.49 -11.56 14.35
C VAL A 44 -19.05 -11.04 13.03
N VAL A 45 -19.67 -11.93 12.26
CA VAL A 45 -20.32 -11.57 10.99
C VAL A 45 -21.28 -10.40 11.15
N GLY A 46 -21.24 -9.46 10.21
CA GLY A 46 -22.11 -8.27 10.18
C GLY A 46 -21.65 -7.11 11.06
N ASN A 47 -20.71 -7.32 11.98
CA ASN A 47 -20.12 -6.24 12.76
C ASN A 47 -19.07 -5.47 11.95
N ARG A 48 -18.81 -4.23 12.38
CA ARG A 48 -17.80 -3.35 11.80
C ARG A 48 -16.48 -3.43 12.56
N TYR A 49 -15.38 -3.48 11.82
CA TYR A 49 -14.04 -3.57 12.37
C TYR A 49 -13.08 -2.69 11.58
N ASN A 50 -12.08 -2.13 12.27
CA ASN A 50 -10.97 -1.43 11.62
C ASN A 50 -9.88 -2.41 11.24
N VAL A 51 -9.56 -2.46 9.95
CA VAL A 51 -8.28 -2.99 9.48
C VAL A 51 -7.26 -1.88 9.65
N THR A 52 -6.16 -2.15 10.32
CA THR A 52 -5.11 -1.15 10.60
C THR A 52 -3.77 -1.64 10.10
N TRP A 53 -2.90 -0.71 9.74
CA TRP A 53 -1.53 -0.99 9.30
C TRP A 53 -0.58 0.10 9.79
N ASP A 54 0.71 -0.24 9.87
CA ASP A 54 1.74 0.69 10.35
C ASP A 54 2.22 1.61 9.21
N ILE A 55 2.04 2.92 9.41
CA ILE A 55 2.46 3.96 8.45
C ILE A 55 3.76 4.68 8.86
N THR A 56 4.38 4.32 9.99
CA THR A 56 5.52 5.06 10.56
C THR A 56 6.75 5.11 9.67
N GLN A 57 6.89 4.15 8.75
CA GLN A 57 8.00 4.06 7.80
C GLN A 57 7.63 4.50 6.38
N LEU A 58 6.45 5.08 6.16
CA LEU A 58 6.05 5.55 4.84
C LEU A 58 6.80 6.84 4.45
N PRO A 59 7.25 6.96 3.19
CA PRO A 59 7.72 8.22 2.64
C PRO A 59 6.57 9.22 2.50
N PRO A 60 6.84 10.50 2.19
CA PRO A 60 5.80 11.47 1.87
C PRO A 60 4.88 10.96 0.75
N LEU A 61 3.58 11.26 0.84
CA LEU A 61 2.55 10.80 -0.10
C LEU A 61 2.90 11.07 -1.58
N ALA A 62 3.53 12.21 -1.88
CA ALA A 62 3.98 12.57 -3.23
C ALA A 62 4.96 11.56 -3.86
N ASN A 63 5.60 10.72 -3.04
CA ASN A 63 6.56 9.73 -3.46
C ASN A 63 5.96 8.31 -3.52
N ILE A 64 4.66 8.13 -3.31
CA ILE A 64 4.00 6.81 -3.28
C ILE A 64 3.22 6.59 -4.59
N THR A 65 3.37 5.42 -5.21
CA THR A 65 2.66 5.07 -6.47
C THR A 65 1.45 4.16 -6.29
N ASN A 66 1.32 3.54 -5.12
CA ASN A 66 0.24 2.63 -4.75
C ASN A 66 -0.55 3.19 -3.56
N ASP A 67 -0.83 4.49 -3.61
CA ASP A 67 -1.45 5.25 -2.52
C ASP A 67 -2.93 4.96 -2.31
N VAL A 68 -3.63 4.52 -3.36
CA VAL A 68 -5.02 4.04 -3.28
C VAL A 68 -5.06 2.55 -3.00
N GLY A 69 -5.79 2.17 -1.96
CA GLY A 69 -5.92 0.80 -1.48
C GLY A 69 -7.31 0.18 -1.68
N ARG A 70 -7.34 -1.14 -1.60
CA ARG A 70 -8.54 -1.97 -1.43
C ARG A 70 -8.31 -3.02 -0.35
N ILE A 71 -9.36 -3.51 0.28
CA ILE A 71 -9.31 -4.62 1.21
C ILE A 71 -10.12 -5.77 0.62
N VAL A 72 -9.51 -6.95 0.52
CA VAL A 72 -10.16 -8.18 0.07
C VAL A 72 -10.11 -9.23 1.17
N LEU A 73 -11.10 -10.12 1.16
CA LEU A 73 -11.11 -11.30 1.99
C LEU A 73 -10.24 -12.38 1.34
N GLY A 74 -9.53 -13.15 2.14
CA GLY A 74 -8.95 -14.42 1.73
C GLY A 74 -9.22 -15.51 2.74
N GLN A 75 -9.06 -16.76 2.31
CA GLN A 75 -9.21 -17.94 3.15
C GLN A 75 -7.91 -18.75 3.15
N PHE A 76 -7.52 -19.25 4.31
CA PHE A 76 -6.31 -20.06 4.48
C PHE A 76 -6.70 -21.41 5.09
N ASN A 77 -6.88 -22.43 4.25
CA ASN A 77 -7.42 -23.73 4.66
C ASN A 77 -6.45 -24.88 4.35
N GLY A 78 -5.20 -24.85 4.82
CA GLY A 78 -4.25 -25.98 4.74
C GLY A 78 -3.75 -26.36 3.33
N ASP A 79 -4.63 -26.34 2.33
CA ASP A 79 -4.42 -26.60 0.90
C ASP A 79 -3.87 -25.37 0.16
N GLY A 80 -3.76 -24.23 0.85
CA GLY A 80 -3.24 -22.98 0.31
C GLY A 80 -4.07 -21.76 0.68
N GLU A 81 -3.75 -20.66 0.03
CA GLU A 81 -4.43 -19.38 0.16
C GLU A 81 -5.35 -19.15 -1.03
N LYS A 82 -6.58 -18.73 -0.76
CA LYS A 82 -7.55 -18.31 -1.78
C LYS A 82 -8.02 -16.89 -1.50
N LEU A 83 -7.81 -15.98 -2.44
CA LEU A 83 -8.27 -14.59 -2.35
C LEU A 83 -9.59 -14.39 -3.09
N TYR A 84 -10.47 -13.59 -2.50
CA TYR A 84 -11.75 -13.19 -3.06
C TYR A 84 -11.64 -11.76 -3.63
N THR A 85 -10.95 -11.62 -4.77
CA THR A 85 -10.59 -10.31 -5.34
C THR A 85 -11.71 -9.61 -6.11
N ASP A 86 -12.76 -10.34 -6.49
CA ASP A 86 -13.84 -9.83 -7.33
C ASP A 86 -14.83 -8.94 -6.55
N ASP A 87 -14.91 -9.11 -5.23
CA ASP A 87 -15.80 -8.35 -4.34
C ASP A 87 -15.03 -7.85 -3.11
N PRO A 88 -14.33 -6.70 -3.21
CA PRO A 88 -13.55 -6.15 -2.10
C PRO A 88 -14.45 -5.65 -0.97
N LEU A 89 -14.03 -5.89 0.28
CA LEU A 89 -14.70 -5.42 1.49
C LEU A 89 -14.65 -3.89 1.65
N ALA A 90 -13.61 -3.26 1.08
CA ALA A 90 -13.52 -1.81 0.92
C ALA A 90 -12.59 -1.47 -0.26
N ASN A 91 -12.78 -0.30 -0.86
CA ASN A 91 -11.96 0.16 -1.98
C ASN A 91 -11.94 1.70 -2.03
N GLY A 92 -10.85 2.27 -2.53
CA GLY A 92 -10.74 3.71 -2.81
C GLY A 92 -10.30 4.56 -1.62
N PHE A 93 -9.72 3.96 -0.59
CA PHE A 93 -9.15 4.67 0.56
C PHE A 93 -7.64 4.89 0.36
N PHE A 94 -7.05 5.83 1.12
CA PHE A 94 -5.62 6.06 1.05
C PHE A 94 -4.87 5.16 2.03
N ILE A 95 -3.77 4.57 1.57
CA ILE A 95 -2.87 3.75 2.40
C ILE A 95 -2.20 4.61 3.48
N THR A 96 -2.22 5.93 3.37
CA THR A 96 -1.75 6.84 4.43
C THR A 96 -2.74 7.05 5.57
N ASP A 97 -3.98 6.58 5.46
CA ASP A 97 -5.00 6.76 6.50
C ASP A 97 -4.80 5.83 7.71
N ALA A 98 -3.84 4.91 7.62
CA ALA A 98 -3.46 3.89 8.64
C ALA A 98 -4.58 2.91 9.04
N SER A 99 -5.81 3.15 8.61
CA SER A 99 -6.96 2.31 8.91
C SER A 99 -8.07 2.47 7.90
N GLN A 100 -8.87 1.42 7.75
CA GLN A 100 -10.12 1.44 7.03
C GLN A 100 -11.15 0.55 7.77
N GLU A 101 -12.32 1.11 8.03
CA GLU A 101 -13.45 0.36 8.60
C GLU A 101 -14.08 -0.51 7.50
N ILE A 102 -14.31 -1.78 7.82
CA ILE A 102 -15.02 -2.73 6.97
C ILE A 102 -16.12 -3.43 7.76
N THR A 103 -17.10 -3.99 7.05
CA THR A 103 -18.09 -4.88 7.65
C THR A 103 -17.61 -6.33 7.48
N CYS A 104 -17.63 -7.12 8.55
CA CYS A 104 -17.31 -8.54 8.48
C CYS A 104 -18.31 -9.23 7.54
N PRO A 105 -17.86 -9.84 6.44
CA PRO A 105 -18.74 -10.44 5.45
C PRO A 105 -19.45 -11.68 6.01
N ASP A 106 -20.61 -12.02 5.45
CA ASP A 106 -21.38 -13.20 5.83
C ASP A 106 -20.78 -14.48 5.21
N VAL A 107 -19.74 -14.99 5.85
CA VAL A 107 -19.03 -16.22 5.47
C VAL A 107 -19.16 -17.29 6.55
N ASP A 108 -18.88 -18.54 6.19
CA ASP A 108 -18.86 -19.64 7.17
C ASP A 108 -17.71 -19.48 8.16
N ASP A 109 -17.84 -20.09 9.33
CA ASP A 109 -16.79 -20.07 10.36
C ASP A 109 -15.50 -20.72 9.82
N GLY A 110 -14.35 -20.07 10.06
CA GLY A 110 -13.08 -20.58 9.54
C GLY A 110 -11.89 -19.66 9.76
N ASN A 111 -10.78 -20.04 9.13
CA ASN A 111 -9.52 -19.28 9.12
C ASN A 111 -9.51 -18.35 7.91
N TYR A 112 -9.53 -17.05 8.16
CA TYR A 112 -9.52 -16.05 7.13
C TYR A 112 -8.28 -15.16 7.22
N ILE A 113 -7.98 -14.51 6.11
CA ILE A 113 -7.00 -13.47 6.02
C ILE A 113 -7.66 -12.22 5.47
N ILE A 114 -7.23 -11.07 5.97
CA ILE A 114 -7.49 -9.80 5.34
C ILE A 114 -6.28 -9.46 4.50
N VAL A 115 -6.53 -9.18 3.24
CA VAL A 115 -5.51 -8.62 2.37
C VAL A 115 -5.84 -7.17 2.07
N CYS A 116 -5.04 -6.26 2.60
CA CYS A 116 -5.06 -4.86 2.15
C CYS A 116 -4.12 -4.78 0.94
N GLU A 117 -4.55 -4.19 -0.16
CA GLU A 117 -3.78 -4.12 -1.40
C GLU A 117 -3.70 -2.68 -1.85
N GLY A 118 -2.48 -2.15 -2.01
CA GLY A 118 -2.27 -0.98 -2.86
C GLY A 118 -2.32 -1.40 -4.33
N GLN A 119 -2.46 -0.44 -5.25
CA GLN A 119 -2.51 -0.70 -6.71
C GLN A 119 -1.40 -1.64 -7.25
N LEU A 120 -0.28 -1.79 -6.51
CA LEU A 120 0.89 -2.58 -6.92
C LEU A 120 1.42 -3.53 -5.82
N SER A 121 0.74 -3.69 -4.69
CA SER A 121 1.27 -4.50 -3.56
C SER A 121 0.17 -5.00 -2.63
N ALA A 122 0.46 -6.04 -1.83
CA ALA A 122 -0.48 -6.68 -0.91
C ALA A 122 0.10 -6.84 0.51
N TYR A 123 -0.79 -6.74 1.51
CA TYR A 123 -0.53 -6.80 2.95
C TYR A 123 -1.42 -7.85 3.59
N PHE A 124 -0.90 -8.60 4.56
CA PHE A 124 -1.66 -9.71 5.13
C PHE A 124 -1.88 -9.52 6.64
N GLY A 125 -3.13 -9.62 7.07
CA GLY A 125 -3.53 -9.89 8.45
C GLY A 125 -4.28 -11.22 8.50
N ARG A 126 -4.12 -11.99 9.58
CA ARG A 126 -4.86 -13.26 9.79
C ARG A 126 -5.96 -13.04 10.81
N PHE A 127 -7.04 -13.80 10.76
CA PHE A 127 -8.13 -13.75 11.76
C PHE A 127 -9.07 -14.96 11.64
N TYR A 128 -9.97 -15.07 12.60
CA TYR A 128 -11.06 -16.06 12.61
C TYR A 128 -12.42 -15.35 12.47
N THR A 129 -13.37 -15.98 11.80
CA THR A 129 -14.77 -15.52 11.76
C THR A 129 -15.67 -16.40 12.61
N GLU A 130 -16.71 -15.80 13.18
CA GLU A 130 -17.83 -16.51 13.82
C GLU A 130 -19.19 -15.91 13.40
N LYS A 131 -20.19 -16.75 13.14
CA LYS A 131 -21.57 -16.30 12.92
C LYS A 131 -22.13 -15.60 14.17
N ALA A 132 -22.89 -14.53 13.96
CA ALA A 132 -23.48 -13.68 15.02
C ALA A 132 -24.51 -14.34 15.95
N SER A 133 -24.75 -15.65 15.86
CA SER A 133 -25.63 -16.35 16.79
C SER A 133 -25.35 -17.86 16.87
N SER A 134 -24.27 -18.20 17.58
CA SER A 134 -24.28 -19.33 18.52
C SER A 134 -23.81 -18.88 19.92
N ILE A 135 -24.24 -17.69 20.35
CA ILE A 135 -24.23 -17.34 21.78
C ILE A 135 -25.37 -18.14 22.43
N ARG A 136 -25.18 -19.44 22.60
CA ARG A 136 -25.93 -20.18 23.64
C ARG A 136 -25.28 -19.79 24.96
N HIS A 137 -25.98 -18.96 25.73
CA HIS A 137 -25.72 -18.86 27.17
C HIS A 137 -25.61 -20.27 27.76
N ARG A 138 -24.44 -20.59 28.30
CA ARG A 138 -24.24 -21.63 29.31
C ARG A 138 -23.72 -20.97 30.56
#